data_AF-A0A8H4H3Q7-F1
#
_entry.id   AF-A0A8H4H3Q7-F1
#
_cell.length_a   1.000
_cell.length_b   1.000
_cell.length_c   1.000
_cell.angle_alpha   90.00
_cell.angle_beta   90.00
_cell.angle_gamma   90.00
#
_symmetry.space_group_name_H-M   'P 1'
#
loop_
_entity.id
_entity.type
_entity.pdbx_description
1 polymer ?
#
loop_
_entity_poly.entity_id
_entity_poly.type
_entity_poly.pdbx_seq_one_letter_code
_entity_poly.pdbx_strand_id
1 'polypeptide(L)'
;MVELQPIFKKAYWTLAAGGLVYVSFICSLTWPNVQRFALYANKVNPALWEDVNQVERFGFLKTQVQPFNLVTPDNETIYGWHLLPLHLCREHEEELNANEPSGPAEDYTRTSAFKFLANDPNARVVVNFHGNAAHLGSAQRPEIYRMLLGLSTPSNPVHVFAIDYRGFGVSTGSPTEEGLITDGVSLINFLTAGPLNIPPSRIVITGQSLGTAVSAAVAERYAFGSPDPAAVQPAIQDPEPFAGVILLASFSNLRNLIESYSFKGLTPPMLSPLIGYPRVQRWVRSHIVDHWDTAARLARLTGVGPSAEEDAKAGYSSKELDLAVIHAFNDVEIPWYEGRSVWIAATGENQKDAPGTLVYQKKEEGGPTEVKIWENRSGRNAVKKVRWERVGYGVLKTDSYRDMDIQEAMARVGLTPRIESAIADPAFSDMLWTPDLHFWVKDTIETNYATLRSRQELLKRHAQGLVPPQEGPALEAPEPGAITATIRVKPSTLRSDMVFNGLEGVRLDLQAGDGATSKVGLSRDVDLINSHISN
;
A
#
# COMPACT_ATOMS: atom_id res chain seq x y z
N MET A 1 31.69 -48.38 -30.31
CA MET A 1 30.70 -47.53 -29.62
C MET A 1 30.92 -47.71 -28.12
N VAL A 2 31.29 -46.65 -27.40
CA VAL A 2 31.43 -46.73 -25.93
C VAL A 2 30.03 -46.82 -25.34
N GLU A 3 29.74 -47.89 -24.60
CA GLU A 3 28.43 -48.08 -23.99
C GLU A 3 28.26 -47.08 -22.83
N LEU A 4 27.30 -46.16 -22.95
CA LEU A 4 26.98 -45.22 -21.87
C LEU A 4 26.58 -45.99 -20.62
N GLN A 5 27.27 -45.72 -19.50
CA GLN A 5 26.95 -46.31 -18.20
C GLN A 5 25.45 -46.10 -17.89
N PRO A 6 24.78 -47.09 -17.25
CA PRO A 6 23.34 -47.02 -16.97
C PRO A 6 22.89 -45.74 -16.26
N ILE A 7 23.76 -45.14 -15.44
CA ILE A 7 23.51 -43.86 -14.76
C ILE A 7 23.36 -42.69 -15.76
N PHE A 8 24.18 -42.63 -16.81
CA PHE A 8 24.07 -41.60 -17.84
C PHE A 8 22.82 -41.77 -18.70
N LYS A 9 22.42 -43.03 -18.97
CA LYS A 9 21.14 -43.31 -19.66
C LYS A 9 19.93 -42.84 -18.84
N LYS A 10 19.91 -43.13 -17.53
CA LYS A 10 18.86 -42.66 -16.63
C LYS A 10 18.83 -41.13 -16.55
N ALA A 11 19.99 -40.49 -16.32
CA ALA A 11 20.10 -39.04 -16.27
C ALA A 11 19.64 -38.38 -17.58
N TYR A 12 20.04 -38.92 -18.74
CA TYR A 12 19.59 -38.45 -20.04
C TYR A 12 18.06 -38.48 -20.17
N TRP A 13 17.43 -39.62 -19.87
CA TRP A 13 15.97 -39.74 -20.00
C TRP A 13 15.22 -38.87 -19.00
N THR A 14 15.73 -38.69 -17.78
CA THR A 14 15.16 -37.74 -16.82
C THR A 14 15.25 -36.30 -17.32
N LEU A 15 16.41 -35.87 -17.84
CA LEU A 15 16.57 -34.54 -18.43
C LEU A 15 15.71 -34.35 -19.69
N ALA A 16 15.61 -35.37 -20.54
CA ALA A 16 14.78 -35.34 -21.74
C ALA A 16 13.29 -35.23 -21.39
N ALA A 17 12.82 -35.99 -20.39
CA ALA A 17 11.45 -35.88 -19.89
C ALA A 17 11.18 -34.49 -19.30
N GLY A 18 12.11 -33.95 -18.49
CA GLY A 18 12.01 -32.58 -17.97
C GLY A 18 11.97 -31.52 -19.08
N GLY A 19 12.81 -31.68 -20.10
CA GLY A 19 12.83 -30.83 -21.28
C GLY A 19 11.51 -30.88 -22.06
N LEU A 20 10.94 -32.07 -22.24
CA LEU A 20 9.64 -32.24 -22.90
C LEU A 20 8.52 -31.55 -22.11
N VAL A 21 8.48 -31.73 -20.79
CA VAL A 21 7.49 -31.05 -19.92
C VAL A 21 7.61 -29.53 -20.05
N TYR A 22 8.83 -29.00 -20.03
CA TYR A 22 9.07 -27.57 -20.20
C TYR A 22 8.60 -27.07 -21.58
N VAL A 23 8.95 -27.77 -22.67
CA VAL A 23 8.52 -27.40 -24.02
C VAL A 23 7.00 -27.47 -24.16
N SER A 24 6.36 -28.51 -23.63
CA SER A 24 4.89 -28.63 -23.61
C SER A 24 4.25 -27.49 -22.83
N PHE A 25 4.84 -27.06 -21.71
CA PHE A 25 4.38 -25.89 -20.95
C PHE A 25 4.52 -24.59 -21.75
N ILE A 26 5.67 -24.32 -22.38
CA ILE A 26 5.85 -23.12 -23.21
C ILE A 26 4.88 -23.11 -24.40
N CYS A 27 4.68 -24.26 -25.05
CA CYS A 27 3.69 -24.38 -26.12
C CYS A 27 2.26 -24.15 -25.59
N SER A 28 1.91 -24.62 -24.40
CA SER A 28 0.57 -24.38 -23.85
C SER A 28 0.32 -22.89 -23.58
N LEU A 29 1.35 -22.13 -23.20
CA LEU A 29 1.28 -20.68 -23.00
C LEU A 29 1.04 -19.87 -24.29
N THR A 30 1.02 -20.49 -25.47
CA THR A 30 0.56 -19.82 -26.70
C THR A 30 -0.96 -19.81 -26.84
N TRP A 31 -1.70 -20.55 -26.00
CA TRP A 31 -3.15 -20.46 -25.94
C TRP A 31 -3.59 -19.36 -24.98
N PRO A 32 -4.44 -18.41 -25.42
CA PRO A 32 -4.83 -17.24 -24.62
C PRO A 32 -5.39 -17.59 -23.23
N ASN A 33 -6.23 -18.63 -23.13
CA ASN A 33 -6.85 -19.02 -21.86
C ASN A 33 -5.82 -19.56 -20.86
N VAL A 34 -4.83 -20.32 -21.33
CA VAL A 34 -3.75 -20.85 -20.48
C VAL A 34 -2.81 -19.73 -20.05
N GLN A 35 -2.48 -18.84 -20.99
CA GLN A 35 -1.66 -17.67 -20.71
C GLN A 35 -2.29 -16.76 -19.66
N ARG A 36 -3.58 -16.43 -19.81
CA ARG A 36 -4.35 -15.62 -18.85
C ARG A 36 -4.46 -16.30 -17.50
N PHE A 37 -4.68 -17.61 -17.47
CA PHE A 37 -4.66 -18.36 -16.22
C PHE A 37 -3.29 -18.27 -15.52
N ALA A 38 -2.18 -18.40 -16.27
CA ALA A 38 -0.84 -18.28 -15.71
C ALA A 38 -0.52 -16.85 -15.23
N LEU A 39 -0.95 -15.82 -15.97
CA LEU A 39 -0.73 -14.41 -15.64
C LEU A 39 -1.53 -13.98 -14.41
N TYR A 40 -2.85 -14.18 -14.46
CA TYR A 40 -3.77 -13.68 -13.45
C TYR A 40 -3.87 -14.60 -12.24
N ALA A 41 -3.62 -15.90 -12.42
CA ALA A 41 -3.77 -16.93 -11.39
C ALA A 41 -5.13 -16.86 -10.66
N ASN A 42 -6.16 -16.34 -11.32
CA ASN A 42 -7.43 -15.97 -10.71
C ASN A 42 -8.26 -17.18 -10.23
N LYS A 43 -7.98 -18.39 -10.74
CA LYS A 43 -8.60 -19.62 -10.21
C LYS A 43 -7.90 -20.18 -8.96
N VAL A 44 -6.74 -19.64 -8.58
CA VAL A 44 -6.17 -19.86 -7.24
C VAL A 44 -6.94 -18.93 -6.30
N ASN A 45 -8.13 -19.37 -5.89
CA ASN A 45 -9.11 -18.51 -5.25
C ASN A 45 -9.54 -19.09 -3.89
N PRO A 46 -8.94 -18.61 -2.78
CA PRO A 46 -9.32 -19.02 -1.43
C PRO A 46 -10.78 -18.69 -1.08
N ALA A 47 -11.45 -17.77 -1.79
CA ALA A 47 -12.85 -17.45 -1.54
C ALA A 47 -13.83 -18.63 -1.77
N LEU A 48 -13.35 -19.74 -2.33
CA LEU A 48 -14.10 -21.01 -2.37
C LEU A 48 -14.28 -21.65 -0.97
N TRP A 49 -13.46 -21.26 0.00
CA TRP A 49 -13.40 -21.81 1.36
C TRP A 49 -13.40 -20.72 2.45
N GLU A 50 -13.16 -19.47 2.05
CA GLU A 50 -13.13 -18.30 2.90
C GLU A 50 -14.25 -17.35 2.50
N ASP A 51 -14.99 -16.85 3.49
CA ASP A 51 -16.02 -15.85 3.26
C ASP A 51 -15.41 -14.46 3.38
N VAL A 52 -15.27 -13.77 2.25
CA VAL A 52 -14.72 -12.42 2.17
C VAL A 52 -15.59 -11.37 2.86
N ASN A 53 -16.81 -11.71 3.28
CA ASN A 53 -17.65 -10.81 4.08
C ASN A 53 -17.36 -10.89 5.59
N GLN A 54 -16.65 -11.92 6.05
CA GLN A 54 -16.18 -12.06 7.43
C GLN A 54 -14.86 -11.30 7.60
N VAL A 55 -14.96 -9.97 7.52
CA VAL A 55 -13.83 -9.03 7.47
C VAL A 55 -12.88 -9.13 8.68
N GLU A 56 -13.37 -9.64 9.80
CA GLU A 56 -12.58 -9.87 11.02
C GLU A 56 -11.53 -10.96 10.84
N ARG A 57 -11.78 -11.93 9.94
CA ARG A 57 -10.79 -12.95 9.58
C ARG A 57 -9.58 -12.35 8.85
N PHE A 58 -9.72 -11.12 8.36
CA PHE A 58 -8.69 -10.37 7.67
C PHE A 58 -8.18 -9.18 8.49
N GLY A 59 -8.52 -9.11 9.79
CA GLY A 59 -7.96 -8.12 10.71
C GLY A 59 -8.69 -6.77 10.75
N PHE A 60 -9.95 -6.70 10.31
CA PHE A 60 -10.77 -5.49 10.38
C PHE A 60 -11.98 -5.65 11.30
N LEU A 61 -12.47 -4.55 11.88
CA LEU A 61 -13.77 -4.56 12.54
C LEU A 61 -14.89 -4.66 11.49
N LYS A 62 -16.01 -5.31 11.80
CA LYS A 62 -17.19 -5.32 10.90
C LYS A 62 -17.62 -3.91 10.50
N THR A 63 -17.64 -3.00 11.47
CA THR A 63 -17.99 -1.59 11.28
C THR A 63 -16.95 -0.78 10.54
N GLN A 64 -15.75 -1.33 10.32
CA GLN A 64 -14.68 -0.67 9.58
C GLN A 64 -14.75 -0.95 8.09
N VAL A 65 -15.46 -1.98 7.64
CA VAL A 65 -15.51 -2.38 6.25
C VAL A 65 -16.95 -2.45 5.79
N GLN A 66 -17.29 -1.67 4.76
CA GLN A 66 -18.52 -1.80 4.02
C GLN A 66 -18.22 -2.54 2.70
N PRO A 67 -18.54 -3.83 2.58
CA PRO A 67 -18.51 -4.49 1.29
C PRO A 67 -19.53 -3.85 0.34
N PHE A 68 -19.21 -3.85 -0.95
CA PHE A 68 -20.08 -3.34 -2.00
C PHE A 68 -19.90 -4.13 -3.29
N ASN A 69 -20.90 -4.06 -4.15
CA ASN A 69 -20.84 -4.56 -5.52
C ASN A 69 -20.88 -3.37 -6.48
N LEU A 70 -20.01 -3.40 -7.48
CA LEU A 70 -19.96 -2.47 -8.59
C LEU A 70 -20.32 -3.21 -9.87
N VAL A 71 -21.35 -2.76 -10.56
CA VAL A 71 -21.72 -3.31 -11.87
C VAL A 71 -21.01 -2.51 -12.96
N THR A 72 -20.23 -3.18 -13.80
CA THR A 72 -19.52 -2.55 -14.92
C THR A 72 -20.47 -2.33 -16.12
N PRO A 73 -20.13 -1.42 -17.05
CA PRO A 73 -20.95 -1.19 -18.25
C PRO A 73 -21.13 -2.42 -19.14
N ASP A 74 -20.21 -3.38 -19.09
CA ASP A 74 -20.30 -4.67 -19.78
C ASP A 74 -20.95 -5.78 -18.92
N ASN A 75 -21.63 -5.39 -17.85
CA ASN A 75 -22.50 -6.23 -17.02
C ASN A 75 -21.77 -7.33 -16.24
N GLU A 76 -20.55 -7.04 -15.78
CA GLU A 76 -19.86 -7.82 -14.76
C GLU A 76 -20.08 -7.20 -13.37
N THR A 77 -20.20 -8.04 -12.34
CA THR A 77 -20.32 -7.63 -10.95
C THR A 77 -18.98 -7.78 -10.25
N ILE A 78 -18.44 -6.64 -9.81
CA ILE A 78 -17.15 -6.49 -9.17
C ILE A 78 -17.36 -6.30 -7.68
N TYR A 79 -16.82 -7.23 -6.89
CA TYR A 79 -16.85 -7.16 -5.43
C TYR A 79 -15.74 -6.23 -4.92
N GLY A 80 -16.05 -5.45 -3.88
CA GLY A 80 -15.08 -4.58 -3.25
C GLY A 80 -15.37 -4.27 -1.80
N TRP A 81 -14.38 -3.68 -1.14
CA TRP A 81 -14.44 -3.16 0.22
C TRP A 81 -14.22 -1.65 0.22
N HIS A 82 -15.14 -0.93 0.86
CA HIS A 82 -14.92 0.44 1.31
C HIS A 82 -14.51 0.40 2.78
N LEU A 83 -13.25 0.68 3.06
CA LEU A 83 -12.70 0.69 4.41
C LEU A 83 -12.69 2.10 5.00
N LEU A 84 -13.19 2.19 6.24
CA LEU A 84 -13.24 3.40 7.04
C LEU A 84 -12.02 3.52 7.96
N PRO A 85 -11.56 4.74 8.27
CA PRO A 85 -10.52 4.94 9.25
C PRO A 85 -11.06 4.74 10.68
N LEU A 86 -10.24 4.16 11.56
CA LEU A 86 -10.64 3.78 12.92
C LEU A 86 -11.17 4.95 13.77
N HIS A 87 -10.65 6.16 13.56
CA HIS A 87 -11.12 7.33 14.33
C HIS A 87 -12.58 7.66 14.00
N LEU A 88 -12.99 7.48 12.75
CA LEU A 88 -14.36 7.69 12.27
C LEU A 88 -15.28 6.56 12.76
N CYS A 89 -14.78 5.31 12.77
CA CYS A 89 -15.50 4.19 13.36
C CYS A 89 -15.81 4.43 14.85
N ARG A 90 -14.84 4.97 15.59
CA ARG A 90 -15.00 5.32 17.01
C ARG A 90 -15.94 6.50 17.22
N GLU A 91 -15.87 7.52 16.36
CA GLU A 91 -16.75 8.69 16.46
C GLU A 91 -18.22 8.34 16.21
N HIS A 92 -18.48 7.40 15.31
CA HIS A 92 -19.83 6.98 14.91
C HIS A 92 -20.16 5.53 15.32
N GLU A 93 -19.59 5.08 16.45
CA GLU A 93 -19.67 3.69 16.90
C GLU A 93 -21.11 3.20 17.05
N GLU A 94 -21.99 4.00 17.68
CA GLU A 94 -23.40 3.65 17.86
C GLU A 94 -24.14 3.46 16.53
N GLU A 95 -23.92 4.37 15.56
CA GLU A 95 -24.57 4.30 14.24
C GLU A 95 -24.09 3.08 13.45
N LEU A 96 -22.78 2.83 13.47
CA LEU A 96 -22.17 1.72 12.74
C LEU A 96 -22.52 0.36 13.36
N ASN A 97 -22.52 0.23 14.68
CA ASN A 97 -22.90 -1.01 15.37
C ASN A 97 -24.39 -1.33 15.18
N ALA A 98 -25.25 -0.31 15.08
CA ALA A 98 -26.67 -0.52 14.77
C ALA A 98 -26.92 -1.03 13.34
N ASN A 99 -25.93 -0.89 12.44
CA ASN A 99 -26.03 -1.22 11.02
C ASN A 99 -24.82 -2.04 10.53
N GLU A 100 -24.39 -3.02 11.33
CA GLU A 100 -23.23 -3.85 10.98
C GLU A 100 -23.38 -4.52 9.61
N PRO A 101 -22.40 -4.36 8.70
CA PRO A 101 -22.41 -5.05 7.42
C PRO A 101 -22.24 -6.57 7.60
N SER A 102 -23.07 -7.34 6.90
CA SER A 102 -22.90 -8.79 6.75
C SER A 102 -22.43 -9.19 5.34
N GLY A 103 -22.27 -8.21 4.45
CA GLY A 103 -21.91 -8.39 3.05
C GLY A 103 -22.20 -7.12 2.25
N PRO A 104 -22.23 -7.20 0.90
CA PRO A 104 -22.55 -6.06 0.06
C PRO A 104 -23.94 -5.53 0.37
N ALA A 105 -24.04 -4.23 0.62
CA ALA A 105 -25.34 -3.58 0.78
C ALA A 105 -26.15 -3.66 -0.53
N GLU A 106 -27.46 -3.90 -0.43
CA GLU A 106 -28.38 -3.85 -1.59
C GLU A 106 -28.33 -2.48 -2.27
N ASP A 107 -28.27 -1.43 -1.46
CA ASP A 107 -28.05 -0.06 -1.90
C ASP A 107 -26.93 0.57 -1.08
N TYR A 108 -25.73 0.62 -1.65
CA TYR A 108 -24.55 1.19 -1.02
C TYR A 108 -24.75 2.67 -0.64
N THR A 109 -25.57 3.44 -1.37
CA THR A 109 -25.79 4.87 -1.10
C THR A 109 -26.51 5.13 0.23
N ARG A 110 -27.15 4.10 0.79
CA ARG A 110 -27.86 4.19 2.08
C ARG A 110 -26.98 3.87 3.28
N THR A 111 -25.80 3.32 3.05
CA THR A 111 -24.86 2.91 4.11
C THR A 111 -24.27 4.12 4.83
N SER A 112 -23.94 3.96 6.11
CA SER A 112 -23.23 5.00 6.88
C SER A 112 -21.86 5.29 6.29
N ALA A 113 -21.16 4.26 5.80
CA ALA A 113 -19.87 4.39 5.12
C ALA A 113 -19.94 5.35 3.92
N PHE A 114 -20.95 5.17 3.05
CA PHE A 114 -21.19 6.09 1.95
C PHE A 114 -21.43 7.51 2.45
N LYS A 115 -22.31 7.71 3.44
CA LYS A 115 -22.67 9.05 3.95
C LYS A 115 -21.46 9.77 4.54
N PHE A 116 -20.61 9.08 5.30
CA PHE A 116 -19.44 9.70 5.90
C PHE A 116 -18.45 10.17 4.84
N LEU A 117 -18.27 9.42 3.75
CA LEU A 117 -17.44 9.84 2.63
C LEU A 117 -18.09 10.97 1.82
N ALA A 118 -19.37 10.82 1.47
CA ALA A 118 -20.09 11.75 0.60
C ALA A 118 -20.27 13.14 1.24
N ASN A 119 -20.46 13.19 2.55
CA ASN A 119 -20.77 14.41 3.28
C ASN A 119 -19.52 15.13 3.84
N ASP A 120 -18.33 14.56 3.69
CA ASP A 120 -17.09 15.18 4.14
C ASP A 120 -16.27 15.77 2.96
N PRO A 121 -16.20 17.11 2.84
CA PRO A 121 -15.41 17.77 1.80
C PRO A 121 -13.89 17.61 1.99
N ASN A 122 -13.43 17.24 3.20
CA ASN A 122 -12.02 17.00 3.51
C ASN A 122 -11.61 15.53 3.37
N ALA A 123 -12.58 14.63 3.22
CA ALA A 123 -12.30 13.21 3.01
C ALA A 123 -11.52 13.00 1.70
N ARG A 124 -10.52 12.12 1.79
CA ARG A 124 -9.69 11.65 0.69
C ARG A 124 -9.92 10.17 0.47
N VAL A 125 -9.74 9.73 -0.77
CA VAL A 125 -9.90 8.34 -1.16
C VAL A 125 -8.58 7.79 -1.66
N VAL A 126 -8.23 6.60 -1.21
CA VAL A 126 -7.19 5.78 -1.81
C VAL A 126 -7.85 4.59 -2.49
N VAL A 127 -7.67 4.47 -3.80
CA VAL A 127 -8.07 3.29 -4.57
C VAL A 127 -6.88 2.36 -4.66
N ASN A 128 -7.00 1.14 -4.13
CA ASN A 128 -5.92 0.16 -4.13
C ASN A 128 -6.22 -1.05 -5.02
N PHE A 129 -5.43 -1.21 -6.08
CA PHE A 129 -5.44 -2.33 -7.01
C PHE A 129 -4.43 -3.41 -6.58
N HIS A 130 -4.92 -4.63 -6.33
CA HIS A 130 -4.10 -5.73 -5.81
C HIS A 130 -3.33 -6.50 -6.91
N GLY A 131 -2.36 -7.33 -6.50
CA GLY A 131 -1.58 -8.20 -7.40
C GLY A 131 -2.36 -9.39 -7.97
N ASN A 132 -1.67 -10.30 -8.67
CA ASN A 132 -2.29 -11.52 -9.19
C ASN A 132 -2.69 -12.50 -8.07
N ALA A 133 -3.47 -13.53 -8.44
CA ALA A 133 -4.04 -14.57 -7.59
C ALA A 133 -5.00 -14.08 -6.47
N ALA A 134 -5.70 -15.06 -5.89
CA ALA A 134 -6.50 -14.94 -4.67
C ALA A 134 -7.57 -13.83 -4.71
N HIS A 135 -7.80 -13.14 -3.59
CA HIS A 135 -8.81 -12.08 -3.47
C HIS A 135 -8.31 -10.91 -2.61
N LEU A 136 -9.05 -9.81 -2.58
CA LEU A 136 -8.65 -8.54 -1.97
C LEU A 136 -8.27 -8.63 -0.48
N GLY A 137 -8.73 -9.66 0.23
CA GLY A 137 -8.40 -9.93 1.64
C GLY A 137 -7.17 -10.83 1.86
N SER A 138 -6.55 -11.35 0.81
CA SER A 138 -5.49 -12.36 0.93
C SER A 138 -4.09 -11.78 1.20
N ALA A 139 -3.24 -12.59 1.85
CA ALA A 139 -1.82 -12.33 2.08
C ALA A 139 -1.57 -10.95 2.74
N GLN A 140 -0.62 -10.17 2.24
CA GLN A 140 -0.24 -8.86 2.78
C GLN A 140 -1.23 -7.71 2.46
N ARG A 141 -2.33 -7.97 1.73
CA ARG A 141 -3.25 -6.93 1.25
C ARG A 141 -3.96 -6.19 2.40
N PRO A 142 -4.50 -6.86 3.44
CA PRO A 142 -5.04 -6.19 4.62
C PRO A 142 -4.07 -5.22 5.29
N GLU A 143 -2.80 -5.60 5.39
CA GLU A 143 -1.76 -4.75 5.99
C GLU A 143 -1.55 -3.45 5.20
N ILE A 144 -1.60 -3.54 3.87
CA ILE A 144 -1.54 -2.35 3.01
C ILE A 144 -2.73 -1.43 3.30
N TYR A 145 -3.95 -1.96 3.41
CA TYR A 145 -5.12 -1.13 3.72
C TYR A 145 -5.01 -0.48 5.08
N ARG A 146 -4.58 -1.23 6.11
CA ARG A 146 -4.41 -0.71 7.48
C ARG A 146 -3.34 0.37 7.54
N MET A 147 -2.25 0.23 6.79
CA MET A 147 -1.25 1.28 6.60
C MET A 147 -1.86 2.54 5.99
N LEU A 148 -2.64 2.42 4.91
CA LEU A 148 -3.27 3.55 4.23
C LEU A 148 -4.29 4.25 5.15
N LEU A 149 -5.10 3.49 5.88
CA LEU A 149 -6.06 4.01 6.87
C LEU A 149 -5.36 4.69 8.05
N GLY A 150 -4.16 4.24 8.44
CA GLY A 150 -3.35 4.84 9.51
C GLY A 150 -2.85 6.25 9.18
N LEU A 151 -2.95 6.70 7.93
CA LEU A 151 -2.66 8.08 7.51
C LEU A 151 -3.81 9.05 7.81
N SER A 152 -4.99 8.50 8.11
CA SER A 152 -6.19 9.25 8.36
C SER A 152 -6.10 10.07 9.65
N THR A 153 -6.58 11.30 9.60
CA THR A 153 -6.77 12.15 10.80
C THR A 153 -8.21 12.66 10.82
N PRO A 154 -8.74 13.09 11.97
CA PRO A 154 -10.08 13.69 12.03
C PRO A 154 -10.26 14.87 11.07
N SER A 155 -9.21 15.68 10.88
CA SER A 155 -9.24 16.82 9.96
C SER A 155 -9.09 16.46 8.48
N ASN A 156 -8.60 15.25 8.19
CA ASN A 156 -8.32 14.78 6.85
C ASN A 156 -8.59 13.26 6.78
N PRO A 157 -9.86 12.84 6.78
CA PRO A 157 -10.18 11.42 6.79
C PRO A 157 -9.73 10.75 5.49
N VAL A 158 -9.11 9.58 5.60
CA VAL A 158 -8.70 8.75 4.47
C VAL A 158 -9.54 7.49 4.45
N HIS A 159 -10.27 7.30 3.37
CA HIS A 159 -11.00 6.07 3.06
C HIS A 159 -10.22 5.25 2.04
N VAL A 160 -10.34 3.92 2.11
CA VAL A 160 -9.71 3.02 1.14
C VAL A 160 -10.79 2.28 0.38
N PHE A 161 -10.67 2.21 -0.95
CA PHE A 161 -11.45 1.33 -1.81
C PHE A 161 -10.53 0.27 -2.40
N ALA A 162 -10.87 -0.99 -2.20
CA ALA A 162 -10.21 -2.11 -2.84
C ALA A 162 -11.26 -2.96 -3.57
N ILE A 163 -10.95 -3.44 -4.76
CA ILE A 163 -11.84 -4.31 -5.54
C ILE A 163 -11.11 -5.59 -5.94
N ASP A 164 -11.86 -6.68 -6.05
CA ASP A 164 -11.45 -7.87 -6.80
C ASP A 164 -11.82 -7.68 -8.25
N TYR A 165 -10.85 -7.78 -9.16
CA TYR A 165 -11.13 -7.70 -10.60
C TYR A 165 -12.11 -8.80 -11.05
N ARG A 166 -12.68 -8.64 -12.24
CA ARG A 166 -13.50 -9.69 -12.86
C ARG A 166 -12.78 -11.04 -12.86
N GLY A 167 -13.46 -12.06 -12.35
CA GLY A 167 -12.97 -13.43 -12.20
C GLY A 167 -12.03 -13.66 -11.01
N PHE A 168 -11.75 -12.67 -10.16
CA PHE A 168 -11.06 -12.81 -8.87
C PHE A 168 -12.06 -12.88 -7.72
N GLY A 169 -11.68 -13.48 -6.60
CA GLY A 169 -12.52 -13.58 -5.40
C GLY A 169 -13.94 -14.02 -5.72
N VAL A 170 -14.92 -13.19 -5.38
CA VAL A 170 -16.34 -13.45 -5.67
C VAL A 170 -16.88 -12.63 -6.85
N SER A 171 -16.03 -11.89 -7.55
CA SER A 171 -16.38 -11.12 -8.75
C SER A 171 -16.68 -12.05 -9.94
N THR A 172 -17.62 -11.65 -10.80
CA THR A 172 -18.03 -12.42 -11.97
C THR A 172 -17.05 -12.28 -13.13
N GLY A 173 -17.26 -13.02 -14.22
CA GLY A 173 -16.52 -12.83 -15.47
C GLY A 173 -15.19 -13.55 -15.55
N SER A 174 -14.31 -13.07 -16.44
CA SER A 174 -12.97 -13.61 -16.66
C SER A 174 -11.97 -12.50 -16.98
N PRO A 175 -10.73 -12.59 -16.46
CA PRO A 175 -9.78 -11.49 -16.55
C PRO A 175 -9.16 -11.39 -17.95
N THR A 176 -9.06 -10.16 -18.44
CA THR A 176 -8.32 -9.73 -19.63
C THR A 176 -7.71 -8.36 -19.32
N GLU A 177 -6.72 -7.91 -20.10
CA GLU A 177 -6.14 -6.56 -19.90
C GLU A 177 -7.21 -5.47 -19.95
N GLU A 178 -7.98 -5.38 -21.04
CA GLU A 178 -9.07 -4.39 -21.17
C GLU A 178 -10.19 -4.60 -20.13
N GLY A 179 -10.43 -5.83 -19.69
CA GLY A 179 -11.43 -6.12 -18.66
C GLY A 179 -11.02 -5.53 -17.30
N LEU A 180 -9.78 -5.75 -16.86
CA LEU A 180 -9.26 -5.17 -15.63
C LEU A 180 -9.20 -3.63 -15.69
N ILE A 181 -8.87 -3.07 -16.86
CA ILE A 181 -8.94 -1.61 -17.09
C ILE A 181 -10.38 -1.13 -16.94
N THR A 182 -11.35 -1.85 -17.53
CA THR A 182 -12.77 -1.54 -17.42
C THR A 182 -13.25 -1.56 -15.97
N ASP A 183 -12.85 -2.54 -15.18
CA ASP A 183 -13.20 -2.63 -13.76
C ASP A 183 -12.68 -1.41 -12.98
N GLY A 184 -11.41 -1.07 -13.19
CA GLY A 184 -10.77 0.07 -12.55
C GLY A 184 -11.39 1.42 -12.96
N VAL A 185 -11.67 1.61 -14.26
CA VAL A 185 -12.32 2.82 -14.76
C VAL A 185 -13.76 2.94 -14.24
N SER A 186 -14.46 1.82 -14.14
CA SER A 186 -15.82 1.77 -13.56
C SER A 186 -15.80 2.19 -12.09
N LEU A 187 -14.80 1.76 -11.31
CA LEU A 187 -14.65 2.18 -9.92
C LEU A 187 -14.37 3.68 -9.81
N ILE A 188 -13.45 4.22 -10.61
CA ILE A 188 -13.20 5.67 -10.56
C ILE A 188 -14.45 6.43 -11.05
N ASN A 189 -15.18 5.94 -12.06
CA ASN A 189 -16.40 6.59 -12.54
C ASN A 189 -17.45 6.65 -11.42
N PHE A 190 -17.61 5.55 -10.69
CA PHE A 190 -18.49 5.46 -9.52
C PHE A 190 -18.11 6.47 -8.42
N LEU A 191 -16.82 6.70 -8.20
CA LEU A 191 -16.33 7.70 -7.25
C LEU A 191 -16.54 9.14 -7.76
N THR A 192 -16.33 9.41 -9.05
CA THR A 192 -16.24 10.78 -9.59
C THR A 192 -17.53 11.32 -10.22
N ALA A 193 -18.36 10.48 -10.85
CA ALA A 193 -19.51 10.92 -11.68
C ALA A 193 -20.87 10.86 -10.97
N GLY A 194 -20.87 10.49 -9.69
CA GLY A 194 -22.07 10.29 -8.87
C GLY A 194 -22.28 8.80 -8.58
N PRO A 195 -22.77 8.43 -7.38
CA PRO A 195 -23.39 9.29 -6.37
C PRO A 195 -22.40 10.03 -5.43
N LEU A 196 -21.11 9.69 -5.43
CA LEU A 196 -20.13 10.27 -4.50
C LEU A 196 -19.55 11.63 -4.94
N ASN A 197 -19.40 11.86 -6.24
CA ASN A 197 -18.87 13.12 -6.81
C ASN A 197 -17.52 13.56 -6.19
N ILE A 198 -16.61 12.62 -5.92
CA ILE A 198 -15.29 12.92 -5.38
C ILE A 198 -14.43 13.50 -6.51
N PRO A 199 -13.89 14.73 -6.37
CA PRO A 199 -12.91 15.28 -7.29
C PRO A 199 -11.69 14.34 -7.42
N PRO A 200 -11.17 14.09 -8.64
CA PRO A 200 -9.94 13.33 -8.84
C PRO A 200 -8.77 13.82 -8.00
N SER A 201 -8.68 15.13 -7.74
CA SER A 201 -7.65 15.75 -6.88
C SER A 201 -7.72 15.34 -5.39
N ARG A 202 -8.73 14.57 -4.99
CA ARG A 202 -8.84 13.92 -3.66
C ARG A 202 -8.65 12.40 -3.71
N ILE A 203 -8.34 11.85 -4.89
CA ILE A 203 -8.18 10.41 -5.12
C ILE A 203 -6.70 10.10 -5.41
N VAL A 204 -6.13 9.18 -4.62
CA VAL A 204 -4.84 8.55 -4.91
C VAL A 204 -5.10 7.15 -5.46
N ILE A 205 -4.46 6.81 -6.57
CA ILE A 205 -4.49 5.45 -7.13
C ILE A 205 -3.22 4.73 -6.71
N THR A 206 -3.36 3.57 -6.08
CA THR A 206 -2.24 2.74 -5.64
C THR A 206 -2.37 1.34 -6.22
N GLY A 207 -1.23 0.73 -6.54
CA GLY A 207 -1.19 -0.63 -7.07
C GLY A 207 0.03 -1.40 -6.63
N GLN A 208 -0.10 -2.72 -6.51
CA GLN A 208 1.02 -3.62 -6.21
C GLN A 208 1.13 -4.76 -7.24
N SER A 209 2.35 -5.02 -7.74
CA SER A 209 2.60 -6.03 -8.77
C SER A 209 1.68 -5.83 -10.00
N LEU A 210 0.81 -6.78 -10.35
CA LEU A 210 -0.23 -6.61 -11.40
C LEU A 210 -1.03 -5.32 -11.23
N GLY A 211 -1.40 -4.97 -10.00
CA GLY A 211 -2.16 -3.76 -9.70
C GLY A 211 -1.43 -2.46 -10.12
N THR A 212 -0.11 -2.47 -10.29
CA THR A 212 0.62 -1.32 -10.84
C THR A 212 0.31 -1.08 -12.31
N ALA A 213 0.15 -2.16 -13.08
CA ALA A 213 -0.16 -2.08 -14.49
C ALA A 213 -1.61 -1.62 -14.70
N VAL A 214 -2.53 -2.12 -13.84
CA VAL A 214 -3.91 -1.62 -13.76
C VAL A 214 -3.94 -0.14 -13.39
N SER A 215 -3.21 0.26 -12.35
CA SER A 215 -3.15 1.67 -11.90
C SER A 215 -2.67 2.61 -13.01
N ALA A 216 -1.60 2.25 -13.71
CA ALA A 216 -1.07 3.04 -14.81
C ALA A 216 -2.05 3.12 -15.98
N ALA A 217 -2.72 2.01 -16.32
CA ALA A 217 -3.70 1.96 -17.39
C ALA A 217 -4.98 2.73 -17.07
N VAL A 218 -5.48 2.67 -15.83
CA VAL A 218 -6.63 3.46 -15.38
C VAL A 218 -6.29 4.96 -15.39
N ALA A 219 -5.12 5.35 -14.88
CA ALA A 219 -4.67 6.73 -14.91
C ALA A 219 -4.53 7.27 -16.35
N GLU A 220 -3.95 6.48 -17.24
CA GLU A 220 -3.86 6.82 -18.67
C GLU A 220 -5.24 6.93 -19.32
N ARG A 221 -6.13 5.96 -19.08
CA ARG A 221 -7.49 5.95 -19.64
C ARG A 221 -8.29 7.16 -19.18
N TYR A 222 -8.10 7.61 -17.93
CA TYR A 222 -8.69 8.84 -17.42
C TYR A 222 -8.12 10.10 -18.05
N ALA A 223 -6.81 10.12 -18.30
CA ALA A 223 -6.13 11.26 -18.89
C ALA A 223 -6.49 11.47 -20.37
N PHE A 224 -6.61 10.38 -21.14
CA PHE A 224 -6.64 10.44 -22.59
C PHE A 224 -7.83 9.73 -23.25
N GLY A 225 -8.68 9.04 -22.47
CA GLY A 225 -9.72 8.17 -23.01
C GLY A 225 -9.15 6.91 -23.70
N SER A 226 -10.04 6.12 -24.29
CA SER A 226 -9.66 5.02 -25.18
C SER A 226 -9.85 5.41 -26.64
N PRO A 227 -8.91 5.09 -27.54
CA PRO A 227 -9.15 5.20 -28.98
C PRO A 227 -10.20 4.18 -29.47
N ASP A 228 -10.42 3.09 -28.73
CA ASP A 228 -11.50 2.15 -29.00
C ASP A 228 -12.82 2.69 -28.42
N PRO A 229 -13.81 3.07 -29.25
CA PRO A 229 -15.09 3.56 -28.77
C PRO A 229 -15.94 2.50 -28.07
N ALA A 230 -15.63 1.20 -28.26
CA ALA A 230 -16.31 0.12 -27.56
C ALA A 230 -15.79 -0.08 -26.12
N ALA A 231 -14.60 0.43 -25.81
CA ALA A 231 -14.06 0.35 -24.46
C ALA A 231 -14.73 1.36 -23.53
N VAL A 232 -14.80 1.02 -22.24
CA VAL A 232 -15.36 1.92 -21.23
C VAL A 232 -14.54 3.20 -21.15
N GLN A 233 -15.24 4.32 -21.27
CA GLN A 233 -14.68 5.66 -21.23
C GLN A 233 -14.82 6.28 -19.83
N PRO A 234 -13.93 7.22 -19.46
CA PRO A 234 -14.16 8.07 -18.31
C PRO A 234 -15.47 8.85 -18.47
N ALA A 235 -16.23 8.96 -17.39
CA ALA A 235 -17.51 9.69 -17.37
C ALA A 235 -17.30 11.22 -17.35
N ILE A 236 -16.18 11.68 -16.80
CA ILE A 236 -15.81 13.10 -16.76
C ILE A 236 -14.87 13.45 -17.91
N GLN A 237 -15.14 14.57 -18.59
CA GLN A 237 -14.28 15.12 -19.64
C GLN A 237 -13.31 16.14 -19.05
N ASP A 238 -12.08 16.16 -19.56
CA ASP A 238 -10.97 17.01 -19.06
C ASP A 238 -10.81 16.99 -17.52
N PRO A 239 -10.61 15.82 -16.91
CA PRO A 239 -10.57 15.71 -15.46
C PRO A 239 -9.45 16.54 -14.83
N GLU A 240 -9.69 16.99 -13.60
CA GLU A 240 -8.60 17.40 -12.70
C GLU A 240 -7.60 16.23 -12.54
N PRO A 241 -6.31 16.49 -12.31
CA PRO A 241 -5.35 15.45 -11.98
C PRO A 241 -5.75 14.65 -10.75
N PHE A 242 -5.41 13.36 -10.72
CA PHE A 242 -5.41 12.59 -9.49
C PHE A 242 -4.44 13.21 -8.48
N ALA A 243 -4.76 13.09 -7.18
CA ALA A 243 -3.84 13.52 -6.11
C ALA A 243 -2.48 12.81 -6.21
N GLY A 244 -2.47 11.56 -6.67
CA GLY A 244 -1.24 10.88 -7.02
C GLY A 244 -1.46 9.46 -7.53
N VAL A 245 -0.42 8.91 -8.15
CA VAL A 245 -0.36 7.51 -8.60
C VAL A 245 0.86 6.86 -7.95
N ILE A 246 0.65 5.74 -7.24
CA ILE A 246 1.69 5.05 -6.48
C ILE A 246 1.80 3.60 -6.96
N LEU A 247 2.97 3.24 -7.47
CA LEU A 247 3.26 1.92 -8.00
C LEU A 247 4.24 1.19 -7.09
N LEU A 248 3.81 0.07 -6.52
CA LEU A 248 4.60 -0.79 -5.64
C LEU A 248 5.01 -2.07 -6.38
N ALA A 249 6.32 -2.31 -6.50
CA ALA A 249 6.87 -3.45 -7.24
C ALA A 249 6.34 -3.52 -8.68
N SER A 250 6.51 -2.44 -9.43
CA SER A 250 6.01 -2.34 -10.80
C SER A 250 6.86 -3.12 -11.79
N PHE A 251 6.26 -3.47 -12.93
CA PHE A 251 6.97 -4.04 -14.06
C PHE A 251 6.78 -3.23 -15.32
N SER A 252 7.74 -3.30 -16.23
CA SER A 252 7.76 -2.47 -17.44
C SER A 252 6.66 -2.87 -18.44
N ASN A 253 6.62 -4.16 -18.78
CA ASN A 253 5.57 -4.81 -19.57
C ASN A 253 5.69 -6.33 -19.41
N LEU A 254 4.66 -7.08 -19.79
CA LEU A 254 4.66 -8.53 -19.62
C LEU A 254 5.74 -9.22 -20.47
N ARG A 255 6.06 -8.67 -21.64
CA ARG A 255 7.09 -9.22 -22.55
C ARG A 255 8.49 -9.20 -21.94
N ASN A 256 8.83 -8.17 -21.17
CA ASN A 256 10.08 -8.09 -20.41
C ASN A 256 9.98 -8.92 -19.14
N LEU A 257 8.83 -8.88 -18.46
CA LEU A 257 8.62 -9.59 -17.20
C LEU A 257 8.81 -11.10 -17.34
N ILE A 258 8.39 -11.74 -18.44
CA ILE A 258 8.62 -13.18 -18.65
C ILE A 258 10.10 -13.58 -18.74
N GLU A 259 11.00 -12.62 -18.95
CA GLU A 259 12.45 -12.84 -18.97
C GLU A 259 13.09 -12.70 -17.58
N SER A 260 12.42 -11.99 -16.66
CA SER A 260 12.93 -11.65 -15.33
C SER A 260 12.18 -12.34 -14.19
N TYR A 261 10.91 -12.68 -14.39
CA TYR A 261 10.01 -13.22 -13.37
C TYR A 261 10.43 -14.60 -12.89
N SER A 262 10.55 -14.73 -11.57
CA SER A 262 10.80 -15.99 -10.87
C SER A 262 9.67 -16.27 -9.90
N PHE A 263 9.10 -17.47 -9.93
CA PHE A 263 8.08 -17.86 -8.96
C PHE A 263 8.72 -18.05 -7.58
N LYS A 264 8.56 -17.06 -6.69
CA LYS A 264 9.13 -17.04 -5.33
C LYS A 264 10.65 -17.23 -5.26
N GLY A 265 11.38 -16.93 -6.35
CA GLY A 265 12.82 -17.22 -6.44
C GLY A 265 13.18 -18.70 -6.62
N LEU A 266 12.19 -19.60 -6.77
CA LEU A 266 12.40 -21.05 -6.83
C LEU A 266 12.62 -21.57 -8.26
N THR A 267 12.23 -20.79 -9.27
CA THR A 267 12.37 -21.17 -10.68
C THR A 267 13.33 -20.21 -11.38
N PRO A 268 14.18 -20.68 -12.30
CA PRO A 268 14.87 -19.76 -13.19
C PRO A 268 13.82 -18.99 -14.02
N PRO A 269 14.13 -17.78 -14.54
CA PRO A 269 13.14 -17.00 -15.26
C PRO A 269 12.50 -17.79 -16.39
N MET A 270 11.21 -17.56 -16.66
CA MET A 270 10.39 -18.49 -17.46
C MET A 270 10.99 -18.81 -18.84
N LEU A 271 11.61 -17.82 -19.50
CA LEU A 271 12.27 -17.99 -20.80
C LEU A 271 13.78 -18.29 -20.74
N SER A 272 14.37 -18.39 -19.56
CA SER A 272 15.82 -18.58 -19.41
C SER A 272 16.36 -19.89 -20.03
N PRO A 273 15.65 -21.05 -20.00
CA PRO A 273 16.11 -22.24 -20.74
C PRO A 273 16.12 -22.06 -22.27
N LEU A 274 15.46 -21.01 -22.79
CA LEU A 274 15.36 -20.72 -24.23
C LEU A 274 16.34 -19.62 -24.70
N ILE A 275 17.23 -19.12 -23.84
CA ILE A 275 18.20 -18.04 -24.18
C ILE A 275 19.05 -18.41 -25.41
N GLY A 276 19.41 -19.69 -25.57
CA GLY A 276 20.15 -20.19 -26.75
C GLY A 276 19.35 -20.21 -28.06
N TYR A 277 18.05 -19.90 -28.04
CA TYR A 277 17.14 -20.03 -29.18
C TYR A 277 16.34 -18.74 -29.48
N PRO A 278 16.98 -17.66 -29.99
CA PRO A 278 16.34 -16.36 -30.19
C PRO A 278 15.13 -16.36 -31.15
N ARG A 279 15.04 -17.34 -32.06
CA ARG A 279 13.87 -17.51 -32.94
C ARG A 279 12.65 -18.01 -32.16
N VAL A 280 12.85 -18.96 -31.25
CA VAL A 280 11.78 -19.51 -30.41
C VAL A 280 11.30 -18.45 -29.43
N GLN A 281 12.23 -17.71 -28.79
CA GLN A 281 11.84 -16.60 -27.90
C GLN A 281 10.99 -15.55 -28.62
N ARG A 282 11.35 -15.15 -29.84
CA ARG A 282 10.52 -14.22 -30.64
C ARG A 282 9.16 -14.79 -30.98
N TRP A 283 9.08 -16.08 -31.32
CA TRP A 283 7.82 -16.76 -31.57
C TRP A 283 6.93 -16.83 -30.32
N VAL A 284 7.48 -17.15 -29.14
CA VAL A 284 6.71 -17.12 -27.88
C VAL A 284 6.19 -15.70 -27.60
N ARG A 285 7.06 -14.69 -27.76
CA ARG A 285 6.69 -13.27 -27.53
C ARG A 285 5.61 -12.76 -28.49
N SER A 286 5.49 -13.31 -29.69
CA SER A 286 4.44 -12.91 -30.64
C SER A 286 3.06 -13.46 -30.31
N HIS A 287 2.96 -14.41 -29.37
CA HIS A 287 1.70 -15.00 -28.89
C HIS A 287 1.27 -14.43 -27.53
N ILE A 288 1.95 -13.39 -27.02
CA ILE A 288 1.50 -12.65 -25.84
C ILE A 288 0.26 -11.84 -26.21
N VAL A 289 -0.84 -12.07 -25.52
CA VAL A 289 -2.14 -11.43 -25.77
C VAL A 289 -2.31 -10.19 -24.91
N ASP A 290 -2.11 -10.34 -23.60
CA ASP A 290 -2.20 -9.25 -22.64
C ASP A 290 -0.77 -8.71 -22.41
N HIS A 291 -0.55 -7.44 -22.74
CA HIS A 291 0.78 -6.83 -22.85
C HIS A 291 1.18 -6.06 -21.59
N TRP A 292 0.23 -5.37 -20.96
CA TRP A 292 0.44 -4.55 -19.77
C TRP A 292 1.63 -3.59 -19.89
N ASP A 293 1.67 -2.79 -20.97
CA ASP A 293 2.76 -1.83 -21.25
C ASP A 293 2.78 -0.61 -20.31
N THR A 294 3.08 -0.85 -19.04
CA THR A 294 3.15 0.15 -17.97
C THR A 294 4.17 1.24 -18.30
N ALA A 295 5.32 0.87 -18.85
CA ALA A 295 6.38 1.81 -19.20
C ALA A 295 5.92 2.83 -20.25
N ALA A 296 5.29 2.40 -21.33
CA ALA A 296 4.78 3.31 -22.37
C ALA A 296 3.68 4.23 -21.83
N ARG A 297 2.77 3.71 -21.01
CA ARG A 297 1.67 4.49 -20.40
C ARG A 297 2.18 5.61 -19.51
N LEU A 298 3.19 5.32 -18.67
CA LEU A 298 3.76 6.34 -17.79
C LEU A 298 4.62 7.35 -18.56
N ALA A 299 5.34 6.92 -19.61
CA ALA A 299 6.03 7.82 -20.52
C ALA A 299 5.03 8.81 -21.14
N ARG A 300 3.89 8.32 -21.62
CA ARG A 300 2.80 9.15 -22.15
C ARG A 300 2.25 10.16 -21.14
N LEU A 301 1.91 9.70 -19.92
CA LEU A 301 1.39 10.55 -18.84
C LEU A 301 2.36 11.68 -18.44
N THR A 302 3.66 11.41 -18.52
CA THR A 302 4.74 12.35 -18.18
C THR A 302 5.16 13.26 -19.34
N GLY A 303 4.67 12.98 -20.56
CA GLY A 303 5.01 13.70 -21.77
C GLY A 303 6.31 13.23 -22.45
N VAL A 304 6.80 12.04 -22.10
CA VAL A 304 7.99 11.40 -22.69
C VAL A 304 7.55 10.45 -23.81
N GLY A 305 8.05 10.62 -25.03
CA GLY A 305 7.86 9.68 -26.15
C GLY A 305 7.14 10.23 -27.38
N PRO A 306 7.04 9.46 -28.49
CA PRO A 306 6.58 9.94 -29.79
C PRO A 306 5.09 10.32 -29.83
N SER A 307 4.24 9.79 -28.94
CA SER A 307 2.82 10.18 -28.85
C SER A 307 2.61 11.48 -28.09
N ALA A 308 3.60 11.97 -27.34
CA ALA A 308 3.48 13.17 -26.52
C ALA A 308 3.13 14.41 -27.35
N GLU A 309 3.51 14.48 -28.62
CA GLU A 309 3.17 15.58 -29.53
C GLU A 309 1.69 15.57 -29.97
N GLU A 310 1.10 14.38 -30.13
CA GLU A 310 -0.33 14.21 -30.42
C GLU A 310 -1.18 14.42 -29.17
N ASP A 311 -0.73 13.84 -28.04
CA ASP A 311 -1.36 13.98 -26.73
C ASP A 311 -1.22 15.40 -26.15
N ALA A 312 -0.19 16.15 -26.57
CA ALA A 312 -0.05 17.56 -26.24
C ALA A 312 -1.20 18.42 -26.77
N LYS A 313 -1.89 17.96 -27.82
CA LYS A 313 -3.12 18.58 -28.33
C LYS A 313 -4.36 18.20 -27.51
N ALA A 314 -4.29 17.16 -26.66
CA ALA A 314 -5.41 16.60 -25.89
C ALA A 314 -5.62 17.25 -24.50
N GLY A 315 -5.11 18.46 -24.24
CA GLY A 315 -5.33 19.19 -22.98
C GLY A 315 -4.51 18.71 -21.77
N TYR A 316 -4.19 17.41 -21.69
CA TYR A 316 -3.53 16.78 -20.53
C TYR A 316 -2.02 17.07 -20.41
N SER A 317 -1.37 17.60 -21.46
CA SER A 317 0.02 18.08 -21.38
C SER A 317 0.20 19.23 -20.40
N SER A 318 -0.87 20.00 -20.18
CA SER A 318 -0.90 21.13 -19.25
C SER A 318 -1.30 20.76 -17.82
N LYS A 319 -1.61 19.48 -17.56
CA LYS A 319 -2.09 18.97 -16.27
C LYS A 319 -0.94 18.42 -15.43
N GLU A 320 -1.05 18.60 -14.10
CA GLU A 320 -0.10 18.09 -13.12
C GLU A 320 -0.14 16.57 -13.02
N LEU A 321 0.93 15.99 -12.46
CA LEU A 321 1.02 14.57 -12.16
C LEU A 321 1.97 14.38 -10.97
N ASP A 322 1.56 13.62 -9.95
CA ASP A 322 2.47 13.14 -8.90
C ASP A 322 2.53 11.61 -8.96
N LEU A 323 3.63 11.08 -9.50
CA LEU A 323 3.86 9.66 -9.69
C LEU A 323 4.97 9.17 -8.75
N ALA A 324 4.72 8.11 -7.99
CA ALA A 324 5.73 7.43 -7.20
C ALA A 324 5.90 5.97 -7.65
N VAL A 325 7.14 5.58 -7.98
CA VAL A 325 7.53 4.21 -8.33
C VAL A 325 8.47 3.69 -7.25
N ILE A 326 8.06 2.61 -6.61
CA ILE A 326 8.71 2.12 -5.40
C ILE A 326 8.97 0.63 -5.54
N HIS A 327 10.20 0.21 -5.28
CA HIS A 327 10.60 -1.17 -5.46
C HIS A 327 11.55 -1.66 -4.37
N ALA A 328 11.25 -2.84 -3.81
CA ALA A 328 12.15 -3.51 -2.90
C ALA A 328 13.40 -4.04 -3.64
N PHE A 329 14.59 -3.78 -3.10
CA PHE A 329 15.86 -4.18 -3.70
C PHE A 329 16.02 -5.69 -3.83
N ASN A 330 15.46 -6.45 -2.89
CA ASN A 330 15.51 -7.91 -2.82
C ASN A 330 14.19 -8.56 -3.25
N ASP A 331 13.38 -7.87 -4.07
CA ASP A 331 12.19 -8.45 -4.66
C ASP A 331 12.59 -9.66 -5.53
N VAL A 332 12.23 -10.85 -5.06
CA VAL A 332 12.58 -12.14 -5.68
C VAL A 332 11.63 -12.52 -6.81
N GLU A 333 10.46 -11.87 -6.90
CA GLU A 333 9.43 -12.19 -7.90
C GLU A 333 9.52 -11.22 -9.07
N ILE A 334 9.54 -9.92 -8.80
CA ILE A 334 9.69 -8.85 -9.78
C ILE A 334 10.94 -8.07 -9.43
N PRO A 335 12.09 -8.35 -10.07
CA PRO A 335 13.33 -7.67 -9.70
C PRO A 335 13.25 -6.15 -9.84
N TRP A 336 13.89 -5.41 -8.93
CA TRP A 336 13.80 -3.93 -8.87
C TRP A 336 14.20 -3.20 -10.16
N TYR A 337 14.98 -3.83 -11.04
CA TYR A 337 15.34 -3.24 -12.33
C TYR A 337 14.13 -3.09 -13.27
N GLU A 338 13.04 -3.82 -13.03
CA GLU A 338 11.77 -3.63 -13.71
C GLU A 338 11.13 -2.27 -13.34
N GLY A 339 11.00 -1.96 -12.06
CA GLY A 339 10.58 -0.64 -11.60
C GLY A 339 11.53 0.48 -12.02
N ARG A 340 12.84 0.19 -12.09
CA ARG A 340 13.83 1.13 -12.65
C ARG A 340 13.58 1.39 -14.14
N SER A 341 13.18 0.37 -14.90
CA SER A 341 12.85 0.51 -16.32
C SER A 341 11.60 1.37 -16.51
N VAL A 342 10.61 1.24 -15.62
CA VAL A 342 9.44 2.11 -15.56
C VAL A 342 9.86 3.58 -15.30
N TRP A 343 10.76 3.82 -14.34
CA TRP A 343 11.32 5.16 -14.10
C TRP A 343 12.02 5.73 -15.34
N ILE A 344 12.87 4.94 -16.00
CA ILE A 344 13.62 5.37 -17.19
C ILE A 344 12.64 5.78 -18.31
N ALA A 345 11.58 4.99 -18.53
CA ALA A 345 10.56 5.31 -19.52
C ALA A 345 9.78 6.59 -19.15
N ALA A 346 9.36 6.72 -17.89
CA ALA A 346 8.59 7.87 -17.40
C ALA A 346 9.37 9.19 -17.33
N THR A 347 10.71 9.14 -17.34
CA THR A 347 11.55 10.35 -17.25
C THR A 347 12.36 10.62 -18.51
N GLY A 348 12.42 9.66 -19.42
CA GLY A 348 13.26 9.75 -20.61
C GLY A 348 14.75 9.83 -20.30
N GLU A 349 15.22 9.30 -19.15
CA GLU A 349 16.59 9.44 -18.64
C GLU A 349 17.69 9.13 -19.67
N ASN A 350 17.41 8.25 -20.65
CA ASN A 350 18.35 7.84 -21.70
C ASN A 350 18.07 8.49 -23.08
N GLN A 351 17.20 9.49 -23.16
CA GLN A 351 16.86 10.20 -24.40
C GLN A 351 17.53 11.58 -24.41
N LYS A 352 18.14 11.95 -25.53
CA LYS A 352 18.96 13.16 -25.67
C LYS A 352 18.15 14.46 -25.45
N ASP A 353 16.85 14.43 -25.75
CA ASP A 353 15.95 15.58 -25.73
C ASP A 353 14.70 15.31 -24.86
N ALA A 354 14.82 14.44 -23.84
CA ALA A 354 13.71 14.19 -22.92
C ALA A 354 13.31 15.47 -22.17
N PRO A 355 12.00 15.69 -21.95
CA PRO A 355 11.55 16.80 -21.14
C PRO A 355 11.96 16.64 -19.67
N GLY A 356 11.90 17.73 -18.91
CA GLY A 356 12.13 17.72 -17.46
C GLY A 356 13.59 17.54 -17.01
N THR A 357 13.79 17.56 -15.69
CA THR A 357 15.11 17.50 -15.06
C THR A 357 15.06 16.76 -13.74
N LEU A 358 16.19 16.16 -13.35
CA LEU A 358 16.36 15.57 -12.02
C LEU A 358 16.57 16.70 -11.00
N VAL A 359 15.64 16.84 -10.04
CA VAL A 359 15.68 17.91 -9.02
C VAL A 359 16.16 17.42 -7.66
N TYR A 360 16.13 16.11 -7.42
CA TYR A 360 16.64 15.52 -6.18
C TYR A 360 17.19 14.12 -6.44
N GLN A 361 18.32 13.83 -5.81
CA GLN A 361 18.87 12.48 -5.75
C GLN A 361 19.55 12.26 -4.40
N LYS A 362 19.23 11.12 -3.79
CA LYS A 362 19.93 10.61 -2.62
C LYS A 362 20.12 9.12 -2.79
N LYS A 363 21.35 8.66 -2.59
CA LYS A 363 21.68 7.24 -2.54
C LYS A 363 22.35 6.98 -1.21
N GLU A 364 21.91 5.93 -0.51
CA GLU A 364 22.53 5.49 0.72
C GLU A 364 23.95 4.99 0.45
N GLU A 365 24.91 5.39 1.28
CA GLU A 365 26.29 4.94 1.16
C GLU A 365 26.39 3.48 1.60
N GLY A 366 26.90 2.60 0.73
CA GLY A 366 26.97 1.16 0.99
C GLY A 366 25.61 0.43 1.05
N GLY A 367 24.49 1.15 0.92
CA GLY A 367 23.15 0.62 1.06
C GLY A 367 22.39 0.45 -0.27
N PRO A 368 21.34 -0.39 -0.27
CA PRO A 368 20.48 -0.57 -1.45
C PRO A 368 19.54 0.63 -1.68
N THR A 369 19.34 1.49 -0.67
CA THR A 369 18.33 2.55 -0.71
C THR A 369 18.72 3.68 -1.66
N GLU A 370 17.81 4.06 -2.54
CA GLU A 370 17.98 5.15 -3.49
C GLU A 370 16.66 5.91 -3.66
N VAL A 371 16.74 7.23 -3.70
CA VAL A 371 15.62 8.13 -3.96
C VAL A 371 16.01 9.08 -5.08
N LYS A 372 15.14 9.22 -6.08
CA LYS A 372 15.26 10.23 -7.14
C LYS A 372 13.93 10.95 -7.32
N ILE A 373 13.98 12.24 -7.65
CA ILE A 373 12.82 13.03 -8.02
C ILE A 373 13.16 13.78 -9.30
N TRP A 374 12.33 13.58 -10.31
CA TRP A 374 12.37 14.26 -11.58
C TRP A 374 11.13 15.13 -11.71
N GLU A 375 11.29 16.29 -12.32
CA GLU A 375 10.20 17.23 -12.58
C GLU A 375 10.24 17.72 -14.03
N ASN A 376 9.10 17.72 -14.68
CA ASN A 376 8.86 18.38 -15.96
C ASN A 376 7.93 19.58 -15.77
N ARG A 377 8.44 20.77 -16.13
CA ARG A 377 7.79 22.07 -15.98
C ARG A 377 7.43 22.66 -17.35
N SER A 378 6.84 21.86 -18.24
CA SER A 378 6.55 22.22 -19.63
C SER A 378 5.32 23.12 -19.83
N GLY A 379 4.83 23.82 -18.80
CA GLY A 379 3.63 24.67 -18.87
C GLY A 379 3.70 25.90 -17.95
N ARG A 380 2.74 26.84 -18.11
CA ARG A 380 2.75 28.13 -17.39
C ARG A 380 2.65 28.02 -15.86
N ASN A 381 2.30 26.85 -15.28
CA ASN A 381 2.30 26.58 -13.83
C ASN A 381 2.30 25.09 -13.43
N ALA A 382 1.88 24.15 -14.29
CA ALA A 382 1.76 22.74 -13.92
C ALA A 382 3.11 22.00 -13.89
N VAL A 383 3.30 21.15 -12.88
CA VAL A 383 4.48 20.31 -12.71
C VAL A 383 4.09 18.83 -12.80
N LYS A 384 4.76 18.09 -13.69
CA LYS A 384 4.72 16.63 -13.68
C LYS A 384 5.92 16.13 -12.90
N LYS A 385 5.67 15.42 -11.80
CA LYS A 385 6.67 14.93 -10.87
C LYS A 385 6.67 13.41 -10.88
N VAL A 386 7.86 12.85 -11.01
CA VAL A 386 8.09 11.42 -10.88
C VAL A 386 9.09 11.21 -9.76
N ARG A 387 8.77 10.29 -8.86
CA ARG A 387 9.63 9.88 -7.75
C ARG A 387 9.96 8.40 -7.88
N TRP A 388 11.24 8.09 -7.83
CA TRP A 388 11.75 6.72 -7.75
C TRP A 388 12.26 6.47 -6.35
N GLU A 389 11.87 5.33 -5.78
CA GLU A 389 12.40 4.82 -4.53
C GLU A 389 12.77 3.35 -4.68
N ARG A 390 14.07 3.06 -4.65
CA ARG A 390 14.53 1.71 -4.35
C ARG A 390 14.72 1.62 -2.86
N VAL A 391 14.03 0.68 -2.22
CA VAL A 391 14.11 0.50 -0.77
C VAL A 391 14.85 -0.79 -0.47
N GLY A 392 15.83 -0.73 0.43
CA GLY A 392 16.37 -1.93 1.04
C GLY A 392 15.30 -2.60 1.88
N TYR A 393 15.07 -3.89 1.67
CA TYR A 393 14.45 -4.68 2.72
C TYR A 393 15.46 -4.81 3.85
N GLY A 394 15.19 -4.11 4.94
CA GLY A 394 15.58 -4.62 6.24
C GLY A 394 14.65 -5.78 6.54
N VAL A 395 15.05 -7.01 6.20
CA VAL A 395 14.81 -8.06 7.19
C VAL A 395 15.42 -7.48 8.46
N LEU A 396 14.75 -7.57 9.59
CA LEU A 396 15.39 -7.56 10.89
C LEU A 396 16.27 -8.83 11.02
N LYS A 397 17.23 -9.01 10.10
CA LYS A 397 18.42 -9.85 10.19
C LYS A 397 19.65 -8.99 10.42
N THR A 398 19.48 -7.84 11.07
CA THR A 398 20.51 -7.44 12.00
C THR A 398 20.32 -8.32 13.22
N ASP A 399 21.36 -9.05 13.62
CA ASP A 399 21.38 -9.79 14.89
C ASP A 399 21.00 -8.89 16.10
N SER A 400 20.95 -7.57 15.91
CA SER A 400 20.57 -6.56 16.90
C SER A 400 19.14 -6.64 17.44
N TYR A 401 18.16 -7.22 16.72
CA TYR A 401 16.77 -7.31 17.25
C TYR A 401 16.47 -8.64 17.92
N ARG A 402 17.24 -9.67 17.59
CA ARG A 402 17.07 -11.01 18.17
C ARG A 402 17.42 -11.03 19.66
N ASP A 403 18.33 -10.14 20.06
CA ASP A 403 18.82 -9.98 21.43
C ASP A 403 18.31 -8.69 22.10
N MET A 404 17.40 -7.95 21.46
CA MET A 404 16.82 -6.72 22.00
C MET A 404 15.63 -7.04 22.89
N ASP A 405 15.53 -6.34 24.01
CA ASP A 405 14.35 -6.42 24.86
C ASP A 405 13.09 -6.00 24.08
N ILE A 406 12.00 -6.73 24.31
CA ILE A 406 10.78 -6.58 23.53
C ILE A 406 10.15 -5.19 23.72
N GLN A 407 10.30 -4.57 24.90
CA GLN A 407 9.77 -3.24 25.18
C GLN A 407 10.59 -2.17 24.44
N GLU A 408 11.92 -2.34 24.35
CA GLU A 408 12.76 -1.42 23.59
C GLU A 408 12.53 -1.54 22.07
N ALA A 409 12.30 -2.76 21.57
CA ALA A 409 11.92 -2.99 20.19
C ALA A 409 10.56 -2.34 19.87
N MET A 410 9.57 -2.46 20.77
CA MET A 410 8.22 -1.90 20.64
C MET A 410 8.21 -0.36 20.71
N ALA A 411 9.00 0.24 21.61
CA ALA A 411 9.16 1.69 21.70
C ALA A 411 9.82 2.29 20.44
N ARG A 412 10.80 1.60 19.85
CA ARG A 412 11.47 2.04 18.61
C ARG A 412 10.59 1.96 17.37
N VAL A 413 9.56 1.10 17.36
CA VAL A 413 8.54 1.03 16.30
C VAL A 413 7.31 1.90 16.59
N GLY A 414 7.34 2.71 17.65
CA GLY A 414 6.33 3.73 17.93
C GLY A 414 5.05 3.21 18.60
N LEU A 415 5.08 2.02 19.21
CA LEU A 415 4.04 1.59 20.14
C LEU A 415 4.20 2.42 21.42
N THR A 416 3.18 3.22 21.72
CA THR A 416 3.22 4.12 22.89
C THR A 416 2.84 3.35 24.17
N PRO A 417 3.27 3.82 25.36
CA PRO A 417 2.88 3.22 26.65
C PRO A 417 1.36 3.11 26.88
N ARG A 418 0.57 3.92 26.16
CA ARG A 418 -0.90 3.87 26.16
C ARG A 418 -1.46 2.65 25.43
N ILE A 419 -0.77 2.19 24.38
CA ILE A 419 -1.12 1.00 23.60
C ILE A 419 -0.63 -0.25 24.34
N GLU A 420 0.53 -0.19 25.00
CA GLU A 420 1.01 -1.22 25.91
C GLU A 420 0.02 -1.49 27.05
N SER A 421 -0.54 -0.43 27.64
CA SER A 421 -1.54 -0.55 28.71
C SER A 421 -2.87 -1.18 28.25
N ALA A 422 -3.22 -1.03 26.97
CA ALA A 422 -4.42 -1.63 26.39
C ALA A 422 -4.22 -3.11 26.01
N ILE A 423 -3.00 -3.48 25.58
CA ILE A 423 -2.64 -4.87 25.25
C ILE A 423 -2.41 -5.71 26.53
N ALA A 424 -1.96 -5.07 27.62
CA ALA A 424 -1.78 -5.70 28.92
C ALA A 424 -3.08 -5.86 29.74
N ASP A 425 -4.22 -5.37 29.24
CA ASP A 425 -5.52 -5.62 29.86
C ASP A 425 -5.88 -7.11 29.73
N PRO A 426 -6.12 -7.83 30.84
CA PRO A 426 -6.44 -9.27 30.81
C PRO A 426 -7.67 -9.61 29.95
N ALA A 427 -8.66 -8.72 29.85
CA ALA A 427 -9.84 -8.92 29.02
C ALA A 427 -9.54 -8.77 27.52
N PHE A 428 -8.47 -8.05 27.16
CA PHE A 428 -8.03 -7.81 25.79
C PHE A 428 -6.95 -8.84 25.35
N SER A 429 -6.11 -9.28 26.29
CA SER A 429 -5.06 -10.30 26.12
C SER A 429 -5.63 -11.67 25.74
N ASP A 430 -6.75 -12.09 26.33
CA ASP A 430 -7.38 -13.39 26.04
C ASP A 430 -7.99 -13.45 24.62
N MET A 431 -8.26 -12.30 24.00
CA MET A 431 -8.76 -12.19 22.63
C MET A 431 -7.64 -12.25 21.57
N LEU A 432 -6.39 -11.98 21.96
CA LEU A 432 -5.23 -11.80 21.07
C LEU A 432 -4.31 -13.02 20.96
N TRP A 433 -4.30 -13.93 21.95
CA TRP A 433 -3.35 -15.05 21.97
C TRP A 433 -3.85 -16.30 21.25
N THR A 434 -3.79 -16.29 19.92
CA THR A 434 -3.80 -17.51 19.09
C THR A 434 -2.46 -17.67 18.35
N PRO A 435 -2.01 -18.91 18.06
CA PRO A 435 -0.76 -19.19 17.34
C PRO A 435 -0.64 -18.46 15.99
N ASP A 436 -1.76 -18.16 15.36
CA ASP A 436 -1.83 -17.46 14.07
C ASP A 436 -1.50 -15.96 14.20
N LEU A 437 -1.77 -15.33 15.35
CA LEU A 437 -1.46 -13.92 15.59
C LEU A 437 0.01 -13.66 15.93
N HIS A 438 0.72 -14.67 16.46
CA HIS A 438 2.18 -14.58 16.70
C HIS A 438 2.96 -14.44 15.38
N PHE A 439 2.47 -15.07 14.31
CA PHE A 439 2.96 -14.85 12.96
C PHE A 439 2.55 -13.46 12.43
N TRP A 440 1.32 -13.03 12.73
CA TRP A 440 0.76 -11.77 12.25
C TRP A 440 1.46 -10.52 12.83
N VAL A 441 1.72 -10.47 14.14
CA VAL A 441 2.45 -9.36 14.79
C VAL A 441 3.90 -9.30 14.31
N LYS A 442 4.54 -10.45 14.14
CA LYS A 442 5.91 -10.56 13.65
C LYS A 442 6.03 -10.06 12.20
N ASP A 443 5.16 -10.51 11.30
CA ASP A 443 5.18 -10.12 9.88
C ASP A 443 4.76 -8.65 9.66
N THR A 444 3.84 -8.15 10.50
CA THR A 444 3.39 -6.75 10.56
C THR A 444 4.50 -5.79 10.98
N ILE A 445 5.35 -6.18 11.93
CA ILE A 445 6.48 -5.37 12.40
C ILE A 445 7.68 -5.50 11.43
N GLU A 446 7.92 -6.69 10.88
CA GLU A 446 9.06 -6.99 10.00
C GLU A 446 8.95 -6.32 8.60
N THR A 447 7.75 -6.19 8.05
CA THR A 447 7.59 -5.70 6.66
C THR A 447 7.29 -4.20 6.58
N ASN A 448 6.68 -3.59 7.61
CA ASN A 448 6.00 -2.31 7.40
C ASN A 448 6.74 -1.06 7.94
N TYR A 449 7.58 -1.06 8.97
CA TYR A 449 7.95 0.22 9.63
C TYR A 449 8.79 1.22 8.80
N ALA A 450 9.80 0.76 8.05
CA ALA A 450 10.65 1.64 7.24
C ALA A 450 9.92 2.19 6.00
N THR A 451 9.12 1.33 5.36
CA THR A 451 8.23 1.70 4.26
C THR A 451 7.12 2.63 4.75
N LEU A 452 6.50 2.33 5.91
CA LEU A 452 5.50 3.15 6.61
C LEU A 452 6.03 4.56 6.90
N ARG A 453 7.23 4.68 7.48
CA ARG A 453 7.79 5.98 7.84
C ARG A 453 8.15 6.81 6.60
N SER A 454 8.70 6.20 5.55
CA SER A 454 8.96 6.89 4.28
C SER A 454 7.66 7.35 3.60
N ARG A 455 6.61 6.52 3.62
CA ARG A 455 5.30 6.79 2.98
C ARG A 455 4.48 7.82 3.75
N GLN A 456 4.42 7.71 5.07
CA GLN A 456 3.72 8.67 5.92
C GLN A 456 4.33 10.06 5.77
N GLU A 457 5.66 10.19 5.67
CA GLU A 457 6.32 11.48 5.48
C GLU A 457 6.15 12.06 4.08
N LEU A 458 6.08 11.23 3.04
CA LEU A 458 5.76 11.70 1.68
C LEU A 458 4.32 12.21 1.58
N LEU A 459 3.38 11.50 2.20
CA LEU A 459 1.95 11.81 2.14
C LEU A 459 1.56 12.95 3.09
N LYS A 460 2.23 13.11 4.24
CA LYS A 460 2.11 14.32 5.08
C LYS A 460 2.53 15.57 4.31
N ARG A 461 3.65 15.51 3.57
CA ARG A 461 4.11 16.65 2.75
C ARG A 461 3.11 17.01 1.66
N HIS A 462 2.53 16.01 1.01
CA HIS A 462 1.51 16.21 -0.02
C HIS A 462 0.20 16.76 0.60
N ALA A 463 -0.23 16.24 1.76
CA ALA A 463 -1.41 16.71 2.48
C ALA A 463 -1.28 18.14 3.05
N GLN A 464 -0.05 18.63 3.26
CA GLN A 464 0.25 19.96 3.79
C GLN A 464 0.57 21.02 2.71
N GLY A 465 0.65 20.66 1.43
CA GLY A 465 0.92 21.61 0.33
C GLY A 465 2.32 22.25 0.36
N LEU A 466 3.30 21.65 1.06
CA LEU A 466 4.62 22.24 1.27
C LEU A 466 5.66 21.75 0.24
N VAL A 467 6.12 22.67 -0.62
CA VAL A 467 7.44 22.66 -1.29
C VAL A 467 8.53 22.66 -0.19
N PRO A 468 9.68 21.96 -0.35
CA PRO A 468 10.63 21.79 0.76
C PRO A 468 11.07 23.13 1.38
N PRO A 469 11.24 23.19 2.72
CA PRO A 469 11.62 24.42 3.38
C PRO A 469 13.04 24.82 3.01
N GLN A 470 13.24 26.10 2.70
CA GLN A 470 14.56 26.72 2.62
C GLN A 470 15.27 26.58 3.97
N GLU A 471 16.56 26.24 3.91
CA GLU A 471 17.46 26.19 5.06
C GLU A 471 17.58 27.58 5.71
N GLY A 472 17.21 27.66 6.99
CA GLY A 472 17.52 28.77 7.90
C GLY A 472 18.03 28.20 9.22
N PRO A 473 18.89 28.92 9.96
CA PRO A 473 19.69 28.32 11.03
C PRO A 473 18.84 27.92 12.24
N ALA A 474 19.26 26.83 12.88
CA ALA A 474 18.58 26.17 13.99
C ALA A 474 18.25 27.12 15.15
N LEU A 475 16.99 27.11 15.59
CA LEU A 475 16.57 27.65 16.87
C LEU A 475 16.74 26.56 17.95
N GLU A 476 17.49 26.87 19.00
CA GLU A 476 17.68 26.04 20.18
C GLU A 476 16.34 25.72 20.87
N ALA A 477 16.20 24.47 21.35
CA ALA A 477 15.04 24.02 22.10
C ALA A 477 15.02 24.63 23.52
N PRO A 478 13.85 25.04 24.05
CA PRO A 478 13.76 25.49 25.43
C PRO A 478 13.79 24.30 26.41
N GLU A 479 14.44 24.49 27.56
CA GLU A 479 14.50 23.49 28.63
C GLU A 479 13.11 23.13 29.21
N PRO A 480 12.93 21.89 29.70
CA PRO A 480 11.63 21.40 30.14
C PRO A 480 11.20 22.01 31.49
N GLY A 481 10.19 22.87 31.47
CA GLY A 481 9.48 23.35 32.66
C GLY A 481 8.54 22.29 33.25
N ALA A 482 8.45 22.24 34.58
CA ALA A 482 7.65 21.28 35.34
C ALA A 482 6.14 21.34 35.02
N ILE A 483 5.55 20.18 34.70
CA ILE A 483 4.10 20.03 34.49
C ILE A 483 3.42 19.79 35.85
N THR A 484 2.42 20.60 36.20
CA THR A 484 1.59 20.42 37.41
C THR A 484 0.21 19.90 37.00
N ALA A 485 -0.30 18.84 37.65
CA ALA A 485 -1.67 18.36 37.48
C ALA A 485 -2.52 18.67 38.73
N THR A 486 -3.75 19.16 38.54
CA THR A 486 -4.73 19.39 39.62
C THR A 486 -5.85 18.37 39.49
N ILE A 487 -6.11 17.58 40.54
CA ILE A 487 -7.25 16.65 40.61
C ILE A 487 -8.32 17.27 41.50
N ARG A 488 -9.56 17.39 41.01
CA ARG A 488 -10.74 17.74 41.82
C ARG A 488 -11.55 16.47 42.10
N VAL A 489 -11.72 16.12 43.36
CA VAL A 489 -12.56 14.99 43.80
C VAL A 489 -13.83 15.53 44.47
N LYS A 490 -14.99 14.93 44.18
CA LYS A 490 -16.26 15.27 44.83
C LYS A 490 -16.30 14.66 46.25
N PRO A 491 -16.81 15.35 47.28
CA PRO A 491 -16.77 14.88 48.67
C PRO A 491 -17.52 13.56 48.95
N SER A 492 -18.39 13.11 48.04
CA SER A 492 -19.23 11.92 48.25
C SER A 492 -18.55 10.59 47.91
N THR A 493 -17.28 10.58 47.48
CA THR A 493 -16.59 9.38 46.98
C THR A 493 -15.43 8.90 47.86
N LEU A 494 -15.17 9.54 49.01
CA LEU A 494 -14.13 9.10 49.95
C LEU A 494 -14.73 8.14 50.99
N ARG A 495 -14.47 6.84 50.83
CA ARG A 495 -14.59 5.88 51.94
C ARG A 495 -13.21 5.72 52.59
N SER A 496 -13.18 5.51 53.91
CA SER A 496 -12.01 5.54 54.79
C SER A 496 -11.02 4.37 54.61
N ASP A 497 -11.18 3.56 53.57
CA ASP A 497 -10.51 2.29 53.35
C ASP A 497 -9.88 2.16 51.95
N MET A 498 -9.72 3.25 51.20
CA MET A 498 -8.93 3.23 49.96
C MET A 498 -7.42 3.17 50.23
N VAL A 499 -6.84 1.99 50.02
CA VAL A 499 -5.39 1.75 49.97
C VAL A 499 -4.92 1.89 48.53
N PHE A 500 -4.05 2.87 48.23
CA PHE A 500 -3.37 2.99 46.95
C PHE A 500 -2.09 2.13 46.98
N ASN A 501 -2.12 0.94 46.38
CA ASN A 501 -0.93 0.14 46.17
C ASN A 501 -0.31 0.47 44.80
N GLY A 502 0.96 0.90 44.79
CA GLY A 502 1.71 1.14 43.55
C GLY A 502 2.77 2.25 43.58
N LEU A 503 3.05 2.87 44.73
CA LEU A 503 4.11 3.88 44.87
C LEU A 503 4.90 3.63 46.16
N GLU A 504 5.93 2.79 46.09
CA GLU A 504 6.94 2.76 47.15
C GLU A 504 7.72 4.08 47.15
N GLY A 505 7.72 4.78 48.29
CA GLY A 505 8.51 5.99 48.51
C GLY A 505 7.73 7.30 48.74
N VAL A 506 6.39 7.30 48.66
CA VAL A 506 5.59 8.51 48.93
C VAL A 506 5.01 8.49 50.34
N ARG A 507 5.49 9.38 51.22
CA ARG A 507 4.86 9.67 52.52
C ARG A 507 3.83 10.78 52.34
N LEU A 508 2.57 10.49 52.67
CA LEU A 508 1.49 11.48 52.78
C LEU A 508 1.36 11.87 54.26
N ASP A 509 1.68 13.11 54.61
CA ASP A 509 1.30 13.69 55.90
C ASP A 509 -0.04 14.42 55.74
N LEU A 510 -1.07 13.91 56.41
CA LEU A 510 -2.39 14.55 56.50
C LEU A 510 -2.48 15.27 57.84
N GLN A 511 -2.42 16.60 57.84
CA GLN A 511 -2.89 17.39 58.99
C GLN A 511 -4.34 17.82 58.75
N ALA A 512 -5.21 17.46 59.70
CA ALA A 512 -6.60 17.89 59.72
C ALA A 512 -6.69 19.35 60.16
N GLY A 513 -7.31 20.19 59.34
CA GLY A 513 -7.66 21.58 59.67
C GLY A 513 -8.93 21.97 58.93
N ASP A 514 -9.92 22.42 59.70
CA ASP A 514 -11.24 22.85 59.21
C ASP A 514 -11.14 24.03 58.23
N GLY A 515 -11.80 23.88 57.08
CA GLY A 515 -12.15 25.00 56.19
C GLY A 515 -11.09 25.41 55.17
N ALA A 516 -11.46 25.28 53.90
CA ALA A 516 -10.83 25.85 52.69
C ALA A 516 -9.54 25.20 52.14
N THR A 517 -9.69 24.60 50.94
CA THR A 517 -8.66 24.36 49.90
C THR A 517 -7.26 23.94 50.37
N SER A 518 -7.02 22.63 50.41
CA SER A 518 -5.67 22.06 50.54
C SER A 518 -4.92 22.16 49.21
N LYS A 519 -3.78 22.86 49.18
CA LYS A 519 -2.77 22.76 48.12
C LYS A 519 -1.85 21.58 48.44
N VAL A 520 -1.64 20.69 47.49
CA VAL A 520 -0.57 19.66 47.56
C VAL A 520 0.60 20.17 46.74
N GLY A 521 1.76 20.38 47.38
CA GLY A 521 3.01 20.70 46.71
C GLY A 521 3.93 19.48 46.72
N LEU A 522 4.52 19.15 45.57
CA LEU A 522 5.63 18.20 45.47
C LEU A 522 6.93 19.01 45.38
N SER A 523 7.78 18.91 46.40
CA SER A 523 9.16 19.40 46.34
C SER A 523 10.08 18.24 45.91
N ARG A 524 11.00 18.51 44.99
CA ARG A 524 12.12 17.63 44.66
C ARG A 524 13.37 18.31 45.21
N ASP A 525 13.92 17.80 46.31
CA ASP A 525 15.25 18.23 46.76
C ASP A 525 16.30 17.35 46.06
N VAL A 526 17.07 18.00 45.19
CA VAL A 526 18.36 17.55 44.68
C VAL A 526 19.39 18.27 45.53
N ASP A 527 20.04 17.56 46.47
CA ASP A 527 21.44 17.73 46.89
C ASP A 527 21.73 16.89 48.14
N LEU A 528 22.98 16.41 48.24
CA LEU A 528 23.60 15.51 49.25
C LEU A 528 23.44 14.01 48.86
N ILE A 529 24.46 13.23 48.50
CA ILE A 529 25.88 13.20 48.88
C ILE A 529 26.69 12.58 47.72
N ASN A 530 27.61 13.35 47.14
CA ASN A 530 28.83 12.82 46.53
C ASN A 530 29.89 12.75 47.65
N SER A 531 30.35 11.55 48.02
CA SER A 531 31.72 11.23 48.45
C SER A 531 31.77 9.97 49.32
N HIS A 532 32.42 8.93 48.81
CA HIS A 532 33.37 7.99 49.44
C HIS A 532 33.66 6.90 48.39
N ILE A 533 34.70 7.03 47.57
CA ILE A 533 36.08 6.54 47.81
C ILE A 533 36.14 5.00 47.92
N SER A 534 36.77 4.38 46.90
CA SER A 534 37.41 3.03 46.85
C SER A 534 36.56 1.82 47.27
N ASN A 535 36.40 0.76 46.49
CA ASN A 535 37.30 0.01 45.60
C ASN A 535 36.48 -0.73 44.55
#